data_AF-A0A0C3S1F3-F1
#
_entry.id   AF-A0A0C3S1F3-F1
#
_cell.length_a   1.000
_cell.length_b   1.000
_cell.length_c   1.000
_cell.angle_alpha   90.00
_cell.angle_beta   90.00
_cell.angle_gamma   90.00
#
_symmetry.space_group_name_H-M   'P 1'
#
loop_
_entity.id
_entity.type
_entity.pdbx_description
1 polymer ?
#
loop_
_entity_poly.entity_id
_entity_poly.type
_entity_poly.pdbx_seq_one_letter_code
_entity_poly.pdbx_strand_id
1 'polypeptide(L)'
;MTLRRGSASLITLRSGDLGCEQFKYLNKSWPLARPKLLKNLFAEAALYQSEQHLGNSNLAPKFYGVFIDSTSVSLATALPSPRFWINAHPGMPHDLKRLVLDALDALHERGILLGRVELRNILI
;
A
#
# COMPACT_ATOMS: atom_id res chain seq x y z
N MET A 1 -12.67 -9.49 -0.03
CA MET A 1 -11.87 -10.52 -0.75
C MET A 1 -10.44 -10.47 -0.22
N THR A 2 -9.84 -11.61 0.15
CA THR A 2 -8.43 -11.64 0.59
C THR A 2 -7.53 -11.63 -0.63
N LEU A 3 -6.67 -10.61 -0.74
CA LEU A 3 -5.72 -10.51 -1.85
C LEU A 3 -4.41 -11.24 -1.52
N ARG A 4 -3.94 -11.12 -0.28
CA ARG A 4 -2.64 -11.68 0.11
C ARG A 4 -2.52 -11.85 1.62
N ARG A 5 -1.94 -12.97 2.06
CA ARG A 5 -1.51 -13.16 3.46
C ARG A 5 0.01 -13.26 3.51
N GLY A 6 0.67 -12.25 4.07
CA GLY A 6 2.10 -12.28 4.36
C GLY A 6 2.38 -12.82 5.77
N SER A 7 3.65 -13.05 6.09
CA SER A 7 4.08 -13.49 7.43
C SER A 7 3.81 -12.45 8.53
N ALA A 8 3.72 -11.17 8.15
CA ALA A 8 3.55 -10.04 9.06
C ALA A 8 2.22 -9.29 8.91
N SER A 9 1.58 -9.30 7.73
CA SER A 9 0.34 -8.56 7.45
C SER A 9 -0.55 -9.27 6.45
N LEU A 10 -1.85 -9.01 6.54
CA LEU A 10 -2.87 -9.48 5.62
C LEU A 10 -3.35 -8.31 4.75
N ILE A 11 -3.31 -8.44 3.43
CA ILE A 11 -3.86 -7.46 2.50
C ILE A 11 -5.19 -8.02 1.97
N THR A 12 -6.24 -7.24 2.16
CA THR A 12 -7.60 -7.56 1.70
C THR A 12 -8.14 -6.42 0.86
N LEU A 13 -8.87 -6.75 -0.20
CA LEU A 13 -9.70 -5.79 -0.92
C LEU A 13 -11.02 -5.67 -0.16
N ARG A 14 -11.35 -4.43 0.22
CA ARG A 14 -12.58 -4.08 0.90
C ARG A 14 -13.33 -3.01 0.11
N SER A 15 -14.62 -2.92 0.37
CA SER A 15 -15.46 -1.80 -0.07
C SER A 15 -15.87 -1.00 1.15
N GLY A 16 -16.03 0.30 0.98
CA GLY A 16 -16.55 1.21 1.98
C GLY A 16 -17.45 2.24 1.33
N ASP A 17 -18.27 2.88 2.16
CA ASP A 17 -19.16 3.94 1.73
C ASP A 17 -18.57 5.28 2.21
N LEU A 18 -18.42 6.23 1.27
CA LEU A 18 -18.11 7.62 1.59
C LEU A 18 -19.30 8.46 1.14
N GLY A 19 -20.18 8.81 2.07
CA GLY A 19 -21.47 9.42 1.73
C GLY A 19 -22.36 8.44 0.96
N CYS A 20 -22.72 8.78 -0.28
CA CYS A 20 -23.55 7.93 -1.15
C CYS A 20 -22.75 7.08 -2.15
N GLU A 21 -21.42 7.20 -2.18
CA GLU A 21 -20.57 6.49 -3.12
C GLU A 21 -19.86 5.30 -2.48
N GLN A 22 -19.96 4.13 -3.12
CA GLN A 22 -19.14 2.98 -2.80
C GLN A 22 -17.79 3.06 -3.49
N PHE A 23 -16.73 2.90 -2.71
CA PHE A 23 -15.38 2.83 -3.23
C PHE A 23 -14.66 1.57 -2.72
N LYS A 24 -13.73 1.08 -3.54
CA LYS A 24 -12.86 -0.05 -3.20
C LYS A 24 -11.53 0.47 -2.69
N TYR A 25 -11.01 -0.19 -1.66
CA TYR A 25 -9.74 0.16 -1.05
C TYR A 25 -8.95 -1.09 -0.66
N LEU A 26 -7.63 -0.93 -0.62
CA LEU A 26 -6.70 -1.91 -0.09
C LEU A 26 -6.58 -1.73 1.41
N ASN A 27 -6.89 -2.80 2.15
CA ASN A 27 -6.77 -2.84 3.58
C ASN A 27 -5.64 -3.78 3.96
N LYS A 28 -4.55 -3.23 4.49
CA LYS A 28 -3.42 -3.98 5.03
C LYS A 28 -3.56 -4.04 6.54
N SER A 29 -3.71 -5.22 7.12
CA SER A 29 -3.97 -5.42 8.54
C SER A 29 -2.88 -6.22 9.25
N TRP A 30 -2.66 -5.88 10.52
CA TRP A 30 -1.71 -6.49 11.43
C TRP A 30 -2.41 -6.93 12.72
N PRO A 31 -2.21 -8.17 13.20
CA PRO A 31 -2.81 -8.62 14.44
C PRO A 31 -2.28 -7.85 15.66
N LEU A 32 -3.17 -7.41 16.55
CA LEU A 32 -2.80 -6.77 17.82
C LEU A 32 -1.99 -7.70 18.74
N ALA A 33 -2.21 -9.01 18.63
CA ALA A 33 -1.46 -10.03 19.37
C ALA A 33 0.06 -10.07 19.06
N ARG A 34 0.54 -9.29 18.09
CA ARG A 34 1.97 -9.23 17.70
C ARG A 34 2.48 -7.78 17.68
N PRO A 35 2.63 -7.13 18.85
CA PRO A 35 2.93 -5.69 18.94
C PRO A 35 4.24 -5.27 18.27
N LYS A 36 5.25 -6.16 18.21
CA LYS A 36 6.51 -5.88 17.50
C LYS A 36 6.30 -5.56 16.02
N LEU A 37 5.25 -6.10 15.39
CA LEU A 37 4.93 -5.85 13.99
C LEU A 37 4.26 -4.48 13.78
N LEU A 38 3.66 -3.89 14.83
CA LEU A 38 3.02 -2.58 14.75
C LEU A 38 4.02 -1.44 14.56
N LYS A 39 5.28 -1.62 14.97
CA LYS A 39 6.34 -0.63 14.71
C LYS A 39 6.48 -0.34 13.21
N ASN A 40 6.39 -1.38 12.37
CA ASN A 40 6.47 -1.24 10.92
C ASN A 40 5.24 -0.54 10.34
N LEU A 41 4.05 -0.78 10.91
CA LEU A 41 2.83 -0.07 10.55
C LEU A 41 2.98 1.43 10.81
N PHE A 42 3.42 1.83 12.01
CA PHE A 42 3.52 3.26 12.34
C PHE A 42 4.57 3.98 11.48
N ALA A 43 5.68 3.31 11.18
CA ALA A 43 6.67 3.85 10.25
C ALA A 43 6.07 4.02 8.84
N GLU A 44 5.31 3.03 8.36
CA GLU A 44 4.63 3.10 7.06
C GLU A 44 3.56 4.20 7.02
N ALA A 45 2.72 4.32 8.06
CA ALA A 45 1.72 5.38 8.17
C ALA A 45 2.35 6.78 8.23
N ALA A 46 3.48 6.94 8.93
CA ALA A 46 4.21 8.21 8.99
C ALA A 46 4.75 8.63 7.62
N LEU A 47 5.21 7.68 6.79
CA LEU A 47 5.63 7.96 5.42
C LEU A 47 4.45 8.45 4.56
N TYR A 48 3.28 7.80 4.67
CA TYR A 48 2.07 8.21 3.97
C TYR A 48 1.56 9.60 4.37
N GLN A 49 1.67 9.95 5.65
CA GLN A 49 1.24 11.26 6.16
C GLN A 49 2.24 12.38 5.87
N SER A 50 3.49 12.05 5.56
CA SER A 50 4.50 13.07 5.30
C SER A 50 4.34 13.68 3.90
N GLU A 51 4.05 14.98 3.86
CA GLU A 51 3.93 15.76 2.63
C GLU A 51 5.22 15.78 1.79
N GLN A 52 6.37 15.69 2.47
CA GLN A 52 7.69 15.67 1.82
C GLN A 52 8.01 14.34 1.14
N HIS A 53 7.32 13.26 1.53
CA HIS A 53 7.62 11.91 1.08
C HIS A 53 6.53 11.39 0.14
N LEU A 54 5.37 11.00 0.67
CA LEU A 54 4.34 10.29 -0.09
C LEU A 54 2.99 10.99 -0.15
N GLY A 55 2.71 11.96 0.73
CA GLY A 55 1.37 12.51 0.97
C GLY A 55 0.63 13.03 -0.27
N ASN A 56 1.36 13.44 -1.32
CA ASN A 56 0.79 13.92 -2.59
C ASN A 56 1.47 13.35 -3.84
N SER A 57 2.23 12.26 -3.70
CA SER A 57 2.97 11.68 -4.83
C SER A 57 2.09 10.69 -5.61
N ASN A 58 2.23 10.64 -6.94
CA ASN A 58 1.66 9.57 -7.76
C ASN A 58 2.40 8.21 -7.57
N LEU A 59 3.40 8.17 -6.70
CA LEU A 59 4.27 7.02 -6.46
C LEU A 59 3.68 6.04 -5.46
N ALA A 60 2.79 6.52 -4.60
CA ALA A 60 2.15 5.73 -3.56
C ALA A 60 0.63 5.86 -3.66
N PRO A 61 -0.13 4.81 -3.32
CA PRO A 61 -1.57 4.92 -3.31
C PRO A 61 -2.03 5.96 -2.29
N LYS A 62 -3.10 6.69 -2.60
CA LYS A 62 -3.70 7.65 -1.67
C LYS A 62 -4.02 6.96 -0.34
N PHE A 63 -3.50 7.50 0.74
CA PHE A 63 -3.73 7.00 2.08
C PHE A 63 -5.06 7.54 2.62
N TYR A 64 -5.93 6.64 3.08
CA TYR A 64 -7.21 7.03 3.69
C TYR A 64 -7.13 7.12 5.21
N GLY A 65 -6.28 6.30 5.83
CA GLY A 65 -6.11 6.33 7.28
C GLY A 65 -5.66 5.02 7.89
N VAL A 66 -5.49 5.07 9.21
CA VAL A 66 -5.30 3.89 10.06
C VAL A 66 -6.58 3.65 10.85
N PHE A 67 -7.01 2.40 10.90
CA PHE A 67 -8.21 1.93 11.58
C PHE A 67 -7.83 0.85 12.59
N ILE A 68 -8.45 0.89 13.76
CA ILE A 68 -8.22 -0.10 14.81
C ILE A 68 -9.56 -0.80 15.06
N ASP A 69 -9.53 -2.13 15.06
CA ASP A 69 -10.63 -2.97 15.53
C ASP A 69 -10.19 -3.78 16.76
N SER A 70 -11.08 -4.62 17.29
CA SER A 70 -10.82 -5.41 18.50
C SER A 70 -9.68 -6.43 18.36
N THR A 71 -9.23 -6.72 17.14
CA THR A 71 -8.27 -7.80 16.85
C THR A 71 -7.05 -7.34 16.07
N SER A 72 -7.16 -6.22 15.35
CA SER A 72 -6.17 -5.80 14.37
C SER A 72 -6.08 -4.28 14.24
N VAL A 73 -4.91 -3.84 13.79
CA VAL A 73 -4.74 -2.48 13.25
C VAL A 73 -4.58 -2.59 11.75
N SER A 74 -5.27 -1.74 11.02
CA SER A 74 -5.30 -1.74 9.57
C SER A 74 -4.94 -0.38 8.99
N LEU A 75 -4.27 -0.41 7.84
CA LEU A 75 -3.98 0.75 7.01
C LEU A 75 -4.81 0.64 5.73
N ALA A 76 -5.61 1.67 5.45
CA ALA A 76 -6.45 1.73 4.26
C ALA A 76 -5.84 2.67 3.21
N THR A 77 -5.75 2.18 1.98
CA THR A 77 -5.18 2.88 0.83
C THR A 77 -6.05 2.72 -0.40
N ALA A 78 -5.99 3.68 -1.31
CA ALA A 78 -6.66 3.59 -2.60
C ALA A 78 -6.09 2.45 -3.46
N LEU A 79 -6.84 2.05 -4.48
CA LEU A 79 -6.30 1.24 -5.56
C LEU A 79 -5.42 2.10 -6.48
N PRO A 80 -4.40 1.53 -7.13
CA PRO A 80 -3.60 2.24 -8.14
C PRO A 80 -4.48 2.84 -9.25
N SER A 81 -5.48 2.07 -9.70
CA SER A 81 -6.52 2.54 -10.59
C SER A 81 -7.85 1.87 -10.27
N PRO A 82 -8.98 2.61 -10.37
CA PRO A 82 -10.31 2.06 -10.11
C PRO A 82 -10.76 1.06 -11.19
N ARG A 83 -10.16 1.12 -12.39
CA ARG A 83 -10.54 0.27 -13.53
C ARG A 83 -9.74 -1.02 -13.60
N PHE A 84 -8.43 -0.92 -13.39
CA PHE A 84 -7.53 -2.05 -13.59
C PHE A 84 -6.26 -1.85 -12.79
N TRP A 85 -5.80 -2.91 -12.15
CA TRP A 85 -4.51 -2.98 -11.47
C TRP A 85 -4.05 -4.44 -11.43
N ILE A 86 -2.74 -4.66 -11.37
CA ILE A 86 -2.12 -5.98 -11.31
C ILE A 86 -0.96 -6.00 -10.32
N ASN A 87 -0.63 -7.19 -9.84
CA ASN A 87 0.67 -7.40 -9.21
C ASN A 87 1.75 -7.39 -10.29
N ALA A 88 2.90 -6.78 -10.00
CA ALA A 88 4.05 -6.86 -10.89
C ALA A 88 4.44 -8.32 -11.13
N HIS A 89 4.82 -8.64 -12.37
CA HIS A 89 5.22 -9.99 -12.77
C HIS A 89 6.28 -9.95 -13.87
N PRO A 90 7.14 -10.97 -14.03
CA PRO A 90 8.25 -10.93 -14.99
C PRO A 90 7.83 -10.73 -16.45
N GLY A 91 6.65 -11.25 -16.80
CA GLY A 91 6.05 -11.17 -18.14
C GLY A 91 5.33 -9.85 -18.45
N MET A 92 5.39 -8.85 -17.59
CA MET A 92 4.73 -7.58 -17.84
C MET A 92 5.39 -6.83 -19.02
N PRO A 93 4.63 -6.03 -19.80
CA PRO A 93 5.19 -5.22 -20.89
C PRO A 93 6.32 -4.30 -20.42
N HIS A 94 7.23 -3.96 -21.33
CA HIS A 94 8.39 -3.10 -21.00
C HIS A 94 7.99 -1.73 -20.43
N ASP A 95 6.88 -1.16 -20.90
CA ASP A 95 6.41 0.14 -20.42
C ASP A 95 6.01 0.08 -18.94
N LEU A 96 5.36 -1.02 -18.49
CA LEU A 96 5.04 -1.20 -17.07
C LEU A 96 6.30 -1.43 -16.22
N LYS A 97 7.35 -2.05 -16.79
CA LYS A 97 8.65 -2.18 -16.10
C LYS A 97 9.30 -0.82 -15.91
N ARG A 98 9.25 0.04 -16.92
CA ARG A 98 9.77 1.39 -16.84
C ARG A 98 9.04 2.20 -15.78
N LEU A 99 7.71 2.16 -15.74
CA LEU A 99 6.93 2.85 -14.69
C LEU A 99 7.34 2.44 -13.26
N VAL A 100 7.63 1.15 -13.04
CA VAL A 100 8.10 0.68 -11.73
C VAL A 100 9.51 1.21 -11.42
N LEU A 101 10.41 1.26 -12.40
CA LEU A 101 11.75 1.82 -12.21
C LEU A 101 11.69 3.32 -11.93
N ASP A 102 10.92 4.07 -12.72
CA ASP A 102 10.73 5.51 -12.54
C ASP A 102 10.18 5.81 -11.13
N ALA A 103 9.27 4.95 -10.64
CA ALA A 103 8.74 5.10 -9.28
C ALA A 103 9.78 4.81 -8.20
N LEU A 104 10.66 3.81 -8.40
CA LEU A 104 11.75 3.50 -7.48
C LEU A 104 12.80 4.62 -7.45
N ASP A 105 13.15 5.19 -8.61
CA ASP A 105 14.07 6.32 -8.71
C ASP A 105 13.50 7.54 -7.98
N ALA A 106 12.22 7.84 -8.19
CA ALA A 106 11.55 8.95 -7.51
C ALA A 106 11.42 8.75 -5.99
N LEU A 107 11.31 7.50 -5.50
CA LEU A 107 11.41 7.20 -4.07
C LEU A 107 12.83 7.42 -3.55
N HIS A 108 13.84 7.02 -4.33
CA HIS A 108 15.25 7.18 -3.99
C HIS A 108 15.65 8.66 -3.88
N GLU A 109 15.21 9.50 -4.82
CA GLU A 109 15.41 10.96 -4.79
C GLU A 109 14.82 11.63 -3.54
N ARG A 110 13.78 11.02 -2.94
CA ARG A 110 13.15 11.48 -1.70
C ARG A 110 13.81 10.90 -0.44
N GLY A 111 14.90 10.15 -0.58
CA GLY A 111 15.58 9.48 0.53
C GLY A 111 14.79 8.30 1.11
N ILE A 112 13.80 7.77 0.39
CA ILE A 112 12.96 6.66 0.86
C ILE A 112 13.57 5.34 0.38
N LEU A 113 14.01 4.52 1.33
CA LEU A 113 14.47 3.16 1.04
C LEU A 113 13.32 2.16 1.13
N LEU A 114 12.95 1.57 -0.01
CA LEU A 114 12.00 0.46 -0.05
C LEU A 114 12.68 -0.83 0.44
N GLY A 115 12.63 -1.12 1.73
CA GLY A 115 13.40 -2.20 2.36
C GLY A 115 13.08 -3.64 1.91
N ARG A 116 12.06 -3.85 1.06
CA ARG A 116 11.68 -5.16 0.49
C ARG A 116 11.13 -5.02 -0.94
N VAL A 117 12.02 -4.70 -1.89
CA VAL A 117 11.70 -4.64 -3.32
C VAL A 117 11.50 -6.06 -3.86
N GLU A 118 10.24 -6.51 -3.93
CA GLU A 118 9.87 -7.80 -4.47
C GLU A 118 8.64 -7.61 -5.34
N LEU A 119 8.54 -8.30 -6.47
CA LEU A 119 7.43 -8.15 -7.43
C LEU A 119 6.05 -8.28 -6.76
N ARG A 120 5.94 -9.19 -5.78
CA ARG A 120 4.70 -9.39 -5.00
C ARG A 120 4.26 -8.17 -4.19
N ASN A 121 5.16 -7.23 -3.89
CA ASN A 121 4.90 -6.02 -3.10
C ASN A 121 4.62 -4.79 -4.00
N ILE A 122 4.65 -4.95 -5.33
CA ILE A 122 4.47 -3.86 -6.29
C ILE A 122 3.12 -4.05 -6.98
N LEU A 123 2.29 -3.02 -6.89
CA LEU A 123 1.01 -2.93 -7.58
C LEU A 123 1.12 -1.87 -8.67
N ILE A 124 0.64 -2.22 -9.87
CA ILE A 124 0.61 -1.36 -11.05
C ILE A 124 -0.84 -1.13 -11.41
#